data_AF-A0A3N5BVZ7-F1
#
_entry.id   AF-A0A3N5BVZ7-F1
#
_cell.length_a   1.000
_cell.length_b   1.000
_cell.length_c   1.000
_cell.angle_alpha   90.00
_cell.angle_beta   90.00
_cell.angle_gamma   90.00
#
_symmetry.space_group_name_H-M   'P 1'
#
loop_
_entity.id
_entity.type
_entity.pdbx_description
1 polymer ?
#
loop_
_entity_poly.entity_id
_entity_poly.type
_entity_poly.pdbx_seq_one_letter_code
_entity_poly.pdbx_strand_id
1 'polypeptide(L)'
;MNDKLWKVIQTSSGSTILIGGIILVLSLPKERKPSGGWEVEIPSVAFQITAINITSLIGFTFVFSSMVRRQKEVSLKVLLITFIYIICFGVFYLMLRSFRG
;
A
#
# COMPACT_ATOMS: atom_id res chain seq x y z
N MET A 1 18.43 8.51 12.78
CA MET A 1 18.39 8.36 11.29
C MET A 1 18.79 9.67 10.63
N ASN A 2 19.66 9.64 9.62
CA ASN A 2 20.07 10.83 8.88
C ASN A 2 18.90 11.39 8.05
N ASP A 3 18.73 12.72 8.01
CA ASP A 3 17.67 13.42 7.27
C ASP A 3 17.67 13.10 5.78
N LYS A 4 18.85 12.90 5.17
CA LYS A 4 18.95 12.45 3.77
C LYS A 4 18.32 11.08 3.56
N LEU A 5 18.60 10.12 4.46
CA LEU A 5 18.08 8.75 4.38
C LEU A 5 16.55 8.72 4.55
N TRP A 6 16.01 9.48 5.51
CA TRP A 6 14.57 9.57 5.72
C TRP A 6 13.85 10.16 4.50
N LYS A 7 14.38 11.25 3.93
CA LYS A 7 13.79 11.87 2.74
C LYS A 7 13.77 10.88 1.58
N VAL A 8 14.87 10.16 1.36
CA VAL A 8 14.96 9.12 0.33
C VAL A 8 13.95 8.00 0.57
N ILE A 9 13.81 7.52 1.81
CA ILE A 9 12.82 6.48 2.14
C ILE A 9 11.40 7.00 1.90
N GLN A 10 11.06 8.22 2.33
CA GLN A 10 9.72 8.79 2.10
C GLN A 10 9.42 9.01 0.62
N THR A 11 10.35 9.60 -0.12
CA THR A 11 10.14 9.86 -1.55
C THR A 11 10.11 8.56 -2.33
N SER A 12 10.97 7.58 -2.01
CA SER A 12 10.97 6.28 -2.70
C SER A 12 9.69 5.51 -2.40
N SER A 13 9.30 5.34 -1.13
CA SER A 13 8.07 4.61 -0.77
C SER A 13 6.80 5.29 -1.28
N GLY A 14 6.70 6.62 -1.21
CA GLY A 14 5.58 7.36 -1.80
C GLY A 14 5.52 7.21 -3.33
N SER A 15 6.66 7.32 -4.01
CA SER A 15 6.74 7.16 -5.48
C SER A 15 6.42 5.73 -5.91
N THR A 16 6.88 4.71 -5.16
CA THR A 16 6.59 3.31 -5.45
C THR A 16 5.11 2.99 -5.27
N ILE A 17 4.42 3.57 -4.26
CA ILE A 17 2.97 3.41 -4.12
C ILE A 17 2.24 4.02 -5.32
N LEU A 18 2.63 5.24 -5.72
CA LEU A 18 1.98 5.96 -6.79
C LEU A 18 2.18 5.28 -8.16
N ILE A 19 3.42 4.92 -8.48
CA ILE A 19 3.77 4.17 -9.70
C ILE A 19 3.11 2.79 -9.67
N GLY A 20 3.15 2.10 -8.53
CA GLY A 20 2.51 0.81 -8.33
C GLY A 20 1.01 0.88 -8.62
N GLY A 21 0.31 1.89 -8.11
CA GLY A 21 -1.10 2.13 -8.37
C GLY A 21 -1.42 2.41 -9.85
N ILE A 22 -0.59 3.21 -10.53
CA ILE A 22 -0.74 3.49 -11.96
C ILE A 22 -0.57 2.22 -12.79
N ILE A 23 0.52 1.46 -12.56
CA ILE A 23 0.77 0.19 -13.25
C ILE A 23 -0.38 -0.77 -12.97
N LEU A 24 -0.86 -0.84 -11.73
CA LEU A 24 -1.98 -1.70 -11.36
C LEU A 24 -3.21 -1.45 -12.24
N VAL A 25 -3.59 -0.17 -12.40
CA VAL A 25 -4.75 0.25 -13.21
C VAL A 25 -4.52 0.03 -14.69
N LEU A 26 -3.30 0.25 -15.18
CA LEU A 26 -2.95 0.04 -16.59
C LEU A 26 -2.91 -1.44 -16.99
N SER A 27 -2.52 -2.32 -16.06
CA SER A 27 -2.43 -3.77 -16.27
C SER A 27 -3.74 -4.52 -16.09
N LEU A 28 -4.83 -3.83 -15.70
CA LEU A 28 -6.14 -4.48 -15.62
C LEU A 28 -6.58 -4.94 -17.01
N PRO A 29 -7.04 -6.20 -17.15
CA PRO A 29 -7.60 -6.66 -18.41
C PRO A 29 -8.78 -5.77 -18.79
N LYS A 30 -8.75 -5.27 -20.03
CA LYS A 30 -9.80 -4.43 -20.58
C LYS A 30 -10.51 -5.24 -21.66
N GLU A 31 -11.76 -5.61 -21.40
CA GLU A 31 -12.58 -6.20 -22.43
C GLU A 31 -13.35 -5.13 -23.19
N ARG A 32 -13.42 -5.31 -24.50
CA ARG A 32 -14.10 -4.39 -25.40
C ARG A 32 -15.58 -4.77 -25.41
N LYS A 33 -16.45 -3.87 -24.97
CA LYS A 33 -17.89 -4.09 -25.04
C LYS A 33 -18.34 -4.19 -26.50
N PRO A 34 -19.38 -4.98 -26.78
CA PRO A 34 -20.06 -4.98 -28.08
C PRO A 34 -20.53 -3.58 -28.51
N SER A 35 -20.79 -2.68 -27.55
CA SER A 35 -21.22 -1.29 -27.78
C SER A 35 -20.08 -0.28 -27.97
N GLY A 36 -18.82 -0.72 -28.06
CA GLY A 36 -17.66 0.15 -28.30
C GLY A 36 -17.05 0.79 -27.04
N GLY A 37 -17.61 0.55 -25.86
CA GLY A 37 -17.01 0.92 -24.58
C GLY A 37 -15.90 -0.05 -24.12
N TRP A 38 -15.12 0.36 -23.12
CA TRP A 38 -14.20 -0.53 -22.41
C TRP A 38 -14.75 -0.82 -21.02
N GLU A 39 -14.82 -2.09 -20.66
CA GLU A 39 -15.08 -2.50 -19.29
C GLU A 39 -13.78 -3.00 -18.67
N VAL A 40 -13.50 -2.53 -17.46
CA VAL A 40 -12.33 -2.96 -16.70
C VAL A 40 -12.73 -4.22 -15.97
N GLU A 41 -12.13 -5.35 -16.33
CA GLU A 41 -12.32 -6.57 -15.55
C GLU A 41 -11.68 -6.38 -14.18
N ILE A 42 -12.44 -6.68 -13.14
CA ILE A 42 -11.93 -6.66 -11.78
C ILE A 42 -10.83 -7.73 -11.71
N PRO A 43 -9.61 -7.37 -11.28
CA PRO A 43 -8.49 -8.28 -11.35
C PRO A 43 -8.70 -9.51 -10.47
N SER A 44 -8.03 -10.61 -10.82
CA SER A 44 -8.09 -11.87 -10.07
C SER A 44 -7.79 -11.68 -8.58
N VAL A 45 -8.37 -12.54 -7.73
CA VAL A 45 -8.16 -12.52 -6.28
C VAL A 45 -6.66 -12.55 -5.93
N ALA A 46 -5.87 -13.34 -6.67
CA ALA A 46 -4.42 -13.42 -6.49
C ALA A 46 -3.71 -12.08 -6.74
N PHE A 47 -4.13 -11.34 -7.76
CA PHE A 47 -3.58 -10.02 -8.05
C PHE A 47 -3.96 -8.98 -6.98
N GLN A 48 -5.21 -9.01 -6.50
CA GLN A 48 -5.64 -8.13 -5.42
C GLN A 48 -4.83 -8.38 -4.14
N ILE A 49 -4.65 -9.65 -3.76
CA ILE A 49 -3.84 -10.03 -2.59
C ILE A 49 -2.39 -9.58 -2.76
N THR A 50 -1.80 -9.76 -3.95
CA THR A 50 -0.43 -9.34 -4.24
C THR A 50 -0.28 -7.82 -4.14
N ALA A 51 -1.21 -7.06 -4.73
CA ALA A 51 -1.24 -5.61 -4.66
C ALA A 51 -1.31 -5.11 -3.21
N ILE A 52 -2.21 -5.69 -2.42
CA ILE A 52 -2.38 -5.36 -1.01
C ILE A 52 -1.11 -5.63 -0.21
N ASN A 53 -0.47 -6.78 -0.42
CA ASN A 53 0.77 -7.13 0.28
C ASN A 53 1.88 -6.13 -0.04
N ILE A 54 2.06 -5.78 -1.32
CA ILE A 54 3.07 -4.81 -1.75
C ILE A 54 2.79 -3.44 -1.14
N THR A 55 1.56 -2.93 -1.25
CA THR A 55 1.18 -1.63 -0.68
C THR A 55 1.34 -1.62 0.85
N SER A 56 0.98 -2.70 1.53
CA SER A 56 1.13 -2.84 2.99
C SER A 56 2.60 -2.79 3.40
N LEU A 57 3.48 -3.50 2.67
CA LEU A 57 4.91 -3.55 2.97
C LEU A 57 5.59 -2.18 2.77
N ILE A 58 5.20 -1.46 1.73
CA ILE A 58 5.71 -0.11 1.46
C ILE A 58 5.18 0.89 2.49
N GLY A 59 3.88 0.83 2.81
CA GLY A 59 3.27 1.64 3.86
C GLY A 59 3.89 1.40 5.23
N PHE A 60 4.19 0.13 5.56
CA PHE A 60 4.92 -0.24 6.77
C PHE A 60 6.30 0.41 6.82
N THR A 61 7.06 0.30 5.73
CA THR A 61 8.41 0.89 5.61
C THR A 61 8.35 2.41 5.80
N PHE A 62 7.33 3.06 5.25
CA PHE A 62 7.09 4.49 5.41
C PHE A 62 6.77 4.89 6.86
N VAL A 63 5.82 4.20 7.50
CA VAL A 63 5.38 4.49 8.88
C VAL A 63 6.51 4.22 9.86
N PHE A 64 7.19 3.07 9.73
CA PHE A 64 8.32 2.69 10.57
C PHE A 64 9.44 3.74 10.49
N SER A 65 9.87 4.10 9.27
CA SER A 65 10.90 5.12 9.04
C SER A 65 10.51 6.48 9.65
N SER A 66 9.26 6.90 9.48
CA SER A 66 8.76 8.17 10.03
C SER A 66 8.76 8.17 11.56
N MET A 67 8.41 7.04 12.17
CA MET A 67 8.38 6.90 13.63
C MET A 67 9.77 6.77 14.26
N VAL A 68 10.68 6.03 13.63
CA VAL A 68 12.10 5.99 14.03
C VAL A 68 12.72 7.39 13.98
N ARG A 69 12.39 8.23 12.99
CA ARG A 69 12.86 9.62 12.94
C ARG A 69 12.31 10.45 14.09
N ARG A 70 11.00 10.33 14.37
CA ARG A 70 10.32 11.11 15.40
C ARG A 70 10.83 10.80 16.81
N GLN A 71 11.13 9.53 17.07
CA GLN A 71 11.64 9.04 18.35
C GLN A 71 13.18 9.10 18.44
N LYS A 72 13.86 9.33 17.31
CA LYS A 72 15.34 9.28 17.13
C LYS A 72 16.01 7.94 17.48
N GLU A 73 15.27 6.99 18.02
CA GLU A 73 15.71 5.65 18.40
C GLU A 73 14.75 4.58 17.88
N VAL A 74 15.30 3.38 17.64
CA VAL A 74 14.48 2.20 17.37
C VAL A 74 14.05 1.64 18.72
N SER A 75 12.82 1.94 19.14
CA SER A 75 12.27 1.51 20.43
C SER A 75 11.08 0.58 20.27
N LEU A 76 10.78 -0.19 21.32
CA LEU A 76 9.56 -1.02 21.41
C LEU A 76 8.28 -0.21 21.13
N LYS A 77 8.25 1.08 21.48
CA LYS A 77 7.12 1.97 21.19
C LYS A 77 6.94 2.20 19.69
N VAL A 78 8.03 2.41 18.96
CA VAL A 78 7.98 2.54 17.49
C VAL A 78 7.44 1.27 16.85
N LEU A 79 7.93 0.12 17.33
CA LEU A 79 7.52 -1.19 16.82
C LEU A 79 6.04 -1.43 17.10
N LEU A 80 5.56 -1.15 18.32
CA LEU A 80 4.15 -1.25 18.71
C LEU A 80 3.24 -0.38 17.84
N ILE A 81 3.59 0.89 17.61
CA ILE A 81 2.75 1.78 16.79
C ILE A 81 2.72 1.32 15.33
N THR A 82 3.84 0.83 14.82
CA THR A 82 3.89 0.27 13.47
C THR A 82 3.04 -1.02 13.38
N PHE A 83 2.99 -1.81 14.45
CA PHE A 83 2.13 -2.99 14.54
C PHE A 83 0.63 -2.62 14.60
N ILE A 84 0.27 -1.59 15.37
CA ILE A 84 -1.09 -1.03 15.40
C ILE A 84 -1.51 -0.56 14.00
N TYR A 85 -0.60 0.05 13.24
CA TYR A 85 -0.87 0.45 11.87
C TYR A 85 -1.21 -0.75 10.96
N ILE A 86 -0.48 -1.86 11.09
CA ILE A 86 -0.78 -3.12 10.36
C ILE A 86 -2.18 -3.62 10.73
N ILE A 87 -2.52 -3.65 12.02
CA ILE A 87 -3.83 -4.12 12.49
C ILE A 87 -4.94 -3.22 11.93
N CYS A 88 -4.81 -1.90 12.03
CA CYS A 88 -5.80 -0.96 11.48
C CYS A 88 -5.95 -1.11 9.96
N PHE A 89 -4.86 -1.32 9.24
CA PHE A 89 -4.89 -1.56 7.80
C PHE A 89 -5.58 -2.89 7.46
N GLY A 90 -5.31 -3.95 8.22
CA GLY A 90 -5.98 -5.25 8.08
C GLY A 90 -7.48 -5.18 8.37
N VAL A 91 -7.89 -4.44 9.41
CA VAL A 91 -9.31 -4.19 9.72
C VAL A 91 -9.98 -3.39 8.61
N PHE A 92 -9.33 -2.34 8.10
CA PHE A 92 -9.84 -1.56 6.96
C PHE A 92 -10.02 -2.43 5.71
N TYR A 93 -9.09 -3.33 5.43
CA TYR A 93 -9.22 -4.29 4.34
C TYR A 93 -10.39 -5.26 4.54
N LEU A 94 -10.57 -5.82 5.73
CA LEU A 94 -11.72 -6.68 6.04
C LEU A 94 -13.03 -5.93 5.87
N MET A 95 -13.07 -4.64 6.24
CA MET A 95 -14.23 -3.78 6.02
C MET A 95 -14.51 -3.59 4.53
N LEU A 96 -13.50 -3.26 3.71
CA LEU A 96 -13.65 -3.17 2.25
C LEU A 96 -14.12 -4.48 1.62
N ARG A 97 -13.66 -5.63 2.13
CA ARG A 97 -14.12 -6.95 1.69
C ARG A 97 -15.59 -7.20 2.09
N SER A 98 -16.01 -6.74 3.26
CA SER A 98 -17.40 -6.85 3.74
C SER A 98 -18.38 -6.04 2.88
N PHE A 99 -17.97 -4.91 2.30
CA PHE A 99 -18.80 -4.10 1.39
C PHE A 99 -18.93 -4.68 -0.03
N ARG A 100 -18.26 -5.82 -0.31
CA ARG A 100 -18.34 -6.53 -1.60
C ARG A 100 -19.31 -7.70 -1.60
N GLY A 101 -19.97 -8.00 -0.47
CA GLY A 101 -21.13 -8.89 -0.40
C GLY A 101 -22.41 -8.12 -0.72
#